data_AF-A0A8T4X5F7-F1
#
_entry.id   AF-A0A8T4X5F7-F1
#
_cell.length_a   1.000
_cell.length_b   1.000
_cell.length_c   1.000
_cell.angle_alpha   90.00
_cell.angle_beta   90.00
_cell.angle_gamma   90.00
#
_symmetry.space_group_name_H-M   'P 1'
#
loop_
_entity.id
_entity.type
_entity.pdbx_description
1 polymer ?
#
loop_
_entity_poly.entity_id
_entity_poly.type
_entity_poly.pdbx_seq_one_letter_code
_entity_poly.pdbx_strand_id
1 'polypeptide(L)'
;MIEKFGMGIDIIDVNRFSSKIYSKNKQFYTKIFTKNEINYCIKFKNPYIHFAGKFALKEAVIKALNKKINLLDIETFHKNKAPYVKLKNYNNFSISSISHEKNIAVAIFLIDFS
;
A
#
# COMPACT_ATOMS: atom_id res chain seq x y z
N MET A 1 22.63 16.39 3.95
CA MET A 1 22.55 15.15 3.12
C MET A 1 21.33 14.26 3.43
N ILE A 2 20.41 14.63 4.34
CA ILE A 2 19.12 13.93 4.57
C ILE A 2 17.95 14.64 3.85
N GLU A 3 18.13 15.90 3.42
CA GLU A 3 17.08 16.74 2.81
C GLU A 3 16.44 16.16 1.53
N LYS A 4 17.06 15.16 0.91
CA LYS A 4 16.56 14.50 -0.30
C LYS A 4 15.78 13.22 -0.03
N PHE A 5 15.57 12.80 1.21
CA PHE A 5 14.81 11.58 1.51
C PHE A 5 13.44 11.87 2.10
N GLY A 6 12.44 11.12 1.66
CA GLY A 6 11.13 11.01 2.30
C GLY A 6 10.97 9.65 2.96
N MET A 7 10.38 9.62 4.15
CA MET A 7 10.06 8.37 4.87
C MET A 7 8.63 8.40 5.40
N GLY A 8 7.96 7.26 5.35
CA GLY A 8 6.68 7.07 5.99
C GLY A 8 6.49 5.64 6.48
N ILE A 9 5.73 5.51 7.55
CA ILE A 9 5.30 4.25 8.14
C ILE A 9 3.82 4.35 8.49
N ASP A 10 3.08 3.26 8.29
CA ASP A 10 1.69 3.18 8.70
C ASP A 10 1.32 1.77 9.18
N ILE A 11 0.31 1.72 10.07
CA ILE A 11 -0.20 0.49 10.67
C ILE A 11 -1.72 0.45 10.51
N ILE A 12 -2.23 -0.71 10.10
CA ILE A 12 -3.63 -0.90 9.74
C ILE A 12 -4.18 -2.14 10.40
N ASP A 13 -5.32 -1.99 11.06
CA ASP A 13 -6.15 -3.11 11.50
C ASP A 13 -6.79 -3.80 10.28
N VAL A 14 -6.53 -5.09 10.12
CA VAL A 14 -7.10 -5.96 9.08
C VAL A 14 -8.63 -5.95 9.15
N ASN A 15 -9.21 -5.74 10.33
CA ASN A 15 -10.65 -5.66 10.53
C ASN A 15 -11.30 -4.50 9.78
N ARG A 16 -10.55 -3.42 9.48
CA ARG A 16 -11.01 -2.32 8.62
C ARG A 16 -11.44 -2.81 7.24
N PHE A 17 -10.86 -3.91 6.77
CA PHE A 17 -11.18 -4.54 5.49
C PHE A 17 -12.07 -5.78 5.67
N SER A 18 -11.82 -6.65 6.65
CA SER A 18 -12.63 -7.87 6.83
C SER A 18 -14.08 -7.57 7.22
N SER A 19 -14.34 -6.48 7.96
CA SER A 19 -15.70 -5.98 8.24
C SER A 19 -16.45 -5.51 6.98
N LYS A 20 -15.73 -5.16 5.92
CA LYS A 20 -16.26 -4.73 4.62
C LYS A 20 -15.96 -5.81 3.58
N ILE A 21 -16.71 -6.89 3.62
CA ILE A 21 -16.54 -8.04 2.72
C ILE A 21 -16.47 -7.56 1.26
N TYR A 22 -15.41 -7.97 0.54
CA TYR A 22 -15.10 -7.49 -0.81
C TYR A 22 -16.27 -7.66 -1.79
N SER A 23 -16.91 -8.83 -1.80
CA SER A 23 -18.02 -9.13 -2.71
C SER A 23 -19.22 -8.19 -2.56
N LYS A 24 -19.46 -7.69 -1.34
CA LYS A 24 -20.55 -6.76 -0.99
C LYS A 24 -20.14 -5.29 -1.12
N ASN A 25 -18.84 -4.99 -1.09
CA ASN A 25 -18.33 -3.62 -0.98
C ASN A 25 -17.38 -3.24 -2.13
N LYS A 26 -17.55 -3.80 -3.33
CA LYS A 26 -16.62 -3.60 -4.46
C LYS A 26 -16.27 -2.12 -4.70
N GLN A 27 -17.25 -1.23 -4.64
CA GLN A 27 -17.04 0.22 -4.81
C GLN A 27 -16.09 0.85 -3.79
N PHE A 28 -16.09 0.35 -2.54
CA PHE A 28 -15.13 0.81 -1.53
C PHE A 28 -13.71 0.43 -1.92
N TYR A 29 -13.50 -0.82 -2.37
CA TYR A 29 -12.18 -1.30 -2.77
C TYR A 29 -11.67 -0.61 -4.04
N THR A 30 -12.53 -0.37 -5.04
CA THR A 30 -12.12 0.28 -6.29
C THR A 30 -11.77 1.77 -6.12
N LYS A 31 -12.15 2.40 -5.01
CA LYS A 31 -11.70 3.76 -4.66
C LYS A 31 -10.27 3.80 -4.08
N ILE A 32 -9.77 2.65 -3.62
CA ILE A 32 -8.51 2.54 -2.88
C ILE A 32 -7.44 1.79 -3.69
N PHE A 33 -7.86 0.75 -4.41
CA PHE A 33 -6.98 -0.20 -5.06
C PHE A 33 -7.20 -0.23 -6.57
N THR A 34 -6.11 -0.37 -7.33
CA THR A 34 -6.17 -0.65 -8.76
C THR A 34 -6.71 -2.05 -9.03
N LYS A 35 -7.15 -2.32 -10.26
CA LYS A 35 -7.60 -3.65 -10.67
C LYS A 35 -6.52 -4.72 -10.43
N ASN A 36 -5.26 -4.40 -10.68
CA ASN A 36 -4.14 -5.32 -10.46
C ASN A 36 -3.94 -5.63 -8.97
N GLU A 37 -4.06 -4.61 -8.12
CA GLU A 37 -3.97 -4.77 -6.67
C GLU A 37 -5.12 -5.65 -6.13
N ILE A 38 -6.35 -5.41 -6.60
CA ILE A 38 -7.51 -6.23 -6.23
C ILE A 38 -7.29 -7.67 -6.66
N ASN A 39 -6.92 -7.92 -7.92
CA ASN A 39 -6.64 -9.25 -8.44
C ASN A 39 -5.55 -9.97 -7.62
N TYR A 40 -4.51 -9.25 -7.19
CA TYR A 40 -3.48 -9.79 -6.32
C TYR A 40 -4.01 -10.16 -4.93
N CYS A 41 -4.90 -9.38 -4.33
CA CYS A 41 -5.41 -9.70 -2.99
C CYS A 41 -6.38 -10.89 -3.01
N ILE A 42 -7.31 -10.92 -3.98
CA ILE A 42 -8.41 -11.90 -4.00
C ILE A 42 -7.98 -13.32 -4.39
N LYS A 43 -6.77 -13.52 -4.94
CA LYS A 43 -6.23 -14.86 -5.23
C LYS A 43 -5.80 -15.63 -3.97
N PHE A 44 -5.66 -14.95 -2.82
CA PHE A 44 -5.26 -15.60 -1.57
C PHE A 44 -6.48 -16.02 -0.75
N LYS A 45 -6.33 -17.09 0.05
CA LYS A 45 -7.39 -17.60 0.94
C LYS A 45 -7.91 -16.54 1.91
N ASN A 46 -7.02 -15.70 2.45
CA ASN A 46 -7.39 -14.55 3.27
C ASN A 46 -7.01 -13.26 2.54
N PRO A 47 -7.92 -12.64 1.76
CA PRO A 47 -7.60 -11.45 0.97
C PRO A 47 -7.43 -10.18 1.82
N TYR A 48 -8.04 -10.13 3.01
CA TYR A 48 -8.14 -8.90 3.81
C TYR A 48 -6.81 -8.46 4.41
N ILE A 49 -5.94 -9.40 4.78
CA ILE A 49 -4.59 -9.08 5.26
C ILE A 49 -3.73 -8.45 4.16
N HIS A 50 -3.92 -8.89 2.91
CA HIS A 50 -3.23 -8.30 1.75
C HIS A 50 -3.77 -6.91 1.41
N PHE A 51 -5.10 -6.69 1.51
CA PHE A 51 -5.66 -5.35 1.37
C PHE A 51 -5.16 -4.40 2.45
N ALA A 52 -5.10 -4.86 3.70
CA ALA A 52 -4.58 -4.08 4.82
C ALA A 52 -3.10 -3.69 4.61
N GLY A 53 -2.25 -4.65 4.24
CA GLY A 53 -0.82 -4.38 3.97
C GLY A 53 -0.60 -3.43 2.80
N LYS A 54 -1.35 -3.58 1.71
CA LYS A 54 -1.29 -2.63 0.58
C LYS A 54 -1.77 -1.24 0.97
N PHE A 55 -2.83 -1.15 1.78
CA PHE A 55 -3.33 0.12 2.26
C PHE A 55 -2.33 0.81 3.19
N ALA A 56 -1.73 0.07 4.13
CA ALA A 56 -0.64 0.58 4.97
C ALA A 56 0.51 1.12 4.11
N LEU A 57 0.88 0.43 3.03
CA LEU A 57 1.93 0.91 2.13
C LEU A 57 1.54 2.19 1.39
N LYS A 58 0.28 2.33 0.95
CA LYS A 58 -0.21 3.58 0.33
C LYS A 58 -0.18 4.75 1.32
N GLU A 59 -0.58 4.54 2.57
CA GLU A 59 -0.51 5.58 3.61
C GLU A 59 0.95 5.94 3.96
N ALA A 60 1.84 4.95 4.03
CA ALA A 60 3.27 5.17 4.21
C ALA A 60 3.87 6.03 3.06
N VAL A 61 3.45 5.78 1.83
CA VAL A 61 3.83 6.62 0.67
C VAL A 61 3.34 8.06 0.84
N ILE A 62 2.07 8.27 1.21
CA ILE A 62 1.49 9.62 1.40
C ILE A 62 2.30 10.40 2.44
N LYS A 63 2.65 9.74 3.56
CA LYS A 63 3.48 10.34 4.63
C LYS A 63 4.88 10.69 4.13
N ALA A 64 5.52 9.80 3.36
CA ALA A 64 6.86 10.04 2.83
C ALA A 64 6.93 11.17 1.80
N LEU A 65 5.90 11.31 0.96
CA LEU A 65 5.84 12.37 -0.06
C LEU A 65 5.51 13.74 0.54
N ASN A 66 4.89 13.77 1.73
CA ASN A 66 4.41 14.98 2.40
C ASN A 66 3.56 15.88 1.47
N LYS A 67 2.77 15.27 0.58
CA LYS A 67 1.95 15.94 -0.46
C LYS A 67 0.66 15.17 -0.69
N LYS A 68 -0.36 15.88 -1.19
CA LYS A 68 -1.64 15.26 -1.57
C LYS A 68 -1.46 14.44 -2.85
N ILE A 69 -1.72 13.14 -2.77
CA ILE A 69 -1.72 12.19 -3.90
C ILE A 69 -2.94 11.28 -3.75
N ASN A 70 -3.57 10.90 -4.87
CA ASN A 70 -4.70 9.97 -4.81
C ASN A 70 -4.20 8.54 -4.58
N LEU A 71 -4.96 7.75 -3.82
CA LEU A 71 -4.63 6.34 -3.57
C LEU A 71 -4.47 5.51 -4.85
N LEU A 72 -5.20 5.86 -5.92
CA LEU A 72 -5.11 5.18 -7.22
C LEU A 72 -3.91 5.64 -8.07
N ASP A 73 -3.26 6.74 -7.71
CA ASP A 73 -1.99 7.17 -8.34
C ASP A 73 -0.77 6.47 -7.70
N ILE A 74 -1.00 5.67 -6.66
CA ILE A 74 -0.01 4.83 -5.97
C ILE A 74 -0.35 3.37 -6.28
N GLU A 75 0.38 2.71 -7.18
CA GLU A 75 0.17 1.28 -7.45
C GLU A 75 1.21 0.44 -6.69
N THR A 76 0.75 -0.48 -5.84
CA THR A 76 1.63 -1.41 -5.12
C THR A 76 1.64 -2.78 -5.79
N PHE A 77 2.82 -3.40 -5.92
CA PHE A 77 2.97 -4.73 -6.49
C PHE A 77 4.08 -5.51 -5.80
N HIS A 78 4.18 -6.81 -6.07
CA HIS A 78 5.26 -7.64 -5.54
C HIS A 78 6.09 -8.20 -6.69
N LYS A 79 7.41 -8.14 -6.56
CA LYS A 79 8.38 -8.80 -7.45
C LYS A 79 9.36 -9.57 -6.58
N ASN A 80 9.56 -10.87 -6.87
CA ASN A 80 10.41 -11.76 -6.07
C ASN A 80 10.11 -11.71 -4.56
N LYS A 81 8.81 -11.67 -4.20
CA LYS A 81 8.28 -11.52 -2.83
C LYS A 81 8.53 -10.17 -2.15
N ALA A 82 9.35 -9.28 -2.71
CA ALA A 82 9.52 -7.93 -2.19
C ALA A 82 8.39 -7.00 -2.69
N PRO A 83 7.85 -6.12 -1.83
CA PRO A 83 6.89 -5.11 -2.24
C PRO A 83 7.58 -3.95 -2.96
N TYR A 84 6.90 -3.40 -3.98
CA TYR A 84 7.32 -2.24 -4.75
C TYR A 84 6.16 -1.28 -4.92
N VAL A 85 6.48 -0.01 -5.12
CA VAL A 85 5.53 1.06 -5.39
C VAL A 85 5.85 1.68 -6.74
N LYS A 86 4.82 1.84 -7.57
CA LYS A 86 4.86 2.68 -8.77
C LYS A 86 4.01 3.92 -8.49
N LEU A 87 4.63 5.08 -8.57
CA LEU A 87 3.98 6.37 -8.36
C LEU A 87 3.73 7.04 -9.71
N LYS A 88 2.54 7.59 -9.92
CA LYS A 88 2.28 8.43 -11.08
C LYS A 88 3.12 9.71 -10.95
N ASN A 89 3.92 10.01 -11.97
CA ASN A 89 4.80 11.20 -12.06
C ASN A 89 6.06 11.18 -11.18
N TYR A 90 6.42 10.06 -10.54
CA TYR A 90 7.72 9.92 -9.86
C TYR A 90 8.45 8.69 -10.39
N ASN A 91 9.71 8.87 -10.78
CA ASN A 91 10.61 7.79 -11.20
C ASN A 91 11.79 7.60 -10.23
N ASN A 92 11.67 8.19 -9.05
CA ASN A 92 12.68 8.16 -8.00
C ASN A 92 12.92 6.74 -7.48
N PHE A 93 14.16 6.51 -7.05
CA PHE A 93 14.48 5.27 -6.34
C PHE A 93 13.71 5.22 -5.02
N SER A 94 13.10 4.07 -4.75
CA SER A 94 12.38 3.84 -3.51
C SER A 94 12.48 2.39 -3.05
N ILE A 95 12.36 2.19 -1.75
CA ILE A 95 12.31 0.89 -1.10
C ILE A 95 11.07 0.81 -0.21
N SER A 96 10.53 -0.39 -0.08
CA SER A 96 9.36 -0.63 0.75
C SER A 96 9.43 -1.98 1.44
N SER A 97 8.75 -2.09 2.56
CA SER A 97 8.56 -3.36 3.26
C SER A 97 7.17 -3.41 3.88
N ILE A 98 6.59 -4.60 3.92
CA ILE A 98 5.29 -4.88 4.52
C ILE A 98 5.50 -6.06 5.47
N SER A 99 4.94 -5.97 6.67
CA SER A 99 4.83 -7.08 7.61
C SER A 99 3.39 -7.16 8.12
N HIS A 100 2.98 -8.34 8.56
CA HIS A 100 1.67 -8.54 9.14
C HIS A 100 1.71 -9.64 10.19
N GLU A 101 0.90 -9.50 11.24
CA GLU A 101 0.71 -10.51 12.28
C GLU A 101 -0.75 -10.48 12.72
N LYS A 102 -1.44 -11.61 12.62
CA LYS A 102 -2.87 -11.76 12.97
C LYS A 102 -3.75 -10.70 12.30
N ASN A 103 -4.15 -9.68 13.05
CA ASN A 103 -5.08 -8.64 12.65
C ASN A 103 -4.38 -7.30 12.37
N ILE A 104 -3.06 -7.27 12.27
CA ILE A 104 -2.30 -6.04 12.05
C ILE A 104 -1.47 -6.20 10.78
N ALA A 105 -1.48 -5.16 9.94
CA ALA A 105 -0.53 -4.99 8.86
C ALA A 105 0.22 -3.67 9.02
N VAL A 106 1.53 -3.70 8.82
CA VAL A 106 2.41 -2.52 8.90
C VAL A 106 3.20 -2.40 7.61
N ALA A 107 3.46 -1.18 7.16
CA ALA A 107 4.31 -0.93 6.02
C ALA A 107 5.19 0.29 6.23
N ILE A 108 6.40 0.22 5.71
CA ILE A 108 7.37 1.33 5.66
C ILE A 108 7.75 1.60 4.22
N PHE A 109 7.95 2.87 3.90
CA PHE A 109 8.34 3.36 2.58
C PHE A 109 9.42 4.43 2.73
N LEU A 110 10.46 4.34 1.89
CA LEU A 110 11.52 5.33 1.78
C LEU A 110 11.74 5.67 0.30
N ILE A 111 11.87 6.95 0.01
CA ILE A 111 12.07 7.49 -1.35
C ILE A 111 13.22 8.48 -1.36
N ASP A 112 14.03 8.43 -2.41
CA ASP A 112 15.13 9.35 -2.68
C ASP A 112 14.73 10.36 -3.77
N PHE A 113 14.56 11.62 -3.41
CA PHE A 113 14.23 12.75 -4.28
C PHE A 113 15.44 13.32 -5.06
N SER A 114 16.62 12.71 -4.93
CA SER A 114 17.84 13.10 -5.65
C SER A 114 17.73 13.04 -7.16
#